data_AF-A0A7S4MSI8-F1
#
_entry.id   AF-A0A7S4MSI8-F1
#
_cell.length_a   1.000
_cell.length_b   1.000
_cell.length_c   1.000
_cell.angle_alpha   90.00
_cell.angle_beta   90.00
_cell.angle_gamma   90.00
#
_symmetry.space_group_name_H-M   'P 1'
#
loop_
_entity.id
_entity.type
_entity.pdbx_description
1 polymer ?
#
loop_
_entity_poly.entity_id
_entity_poly.type
_entity_poly.pdbx_seq_one_letter_code
_entity_poly.pdbx_strand_id
1 'polypeptide(L)'
;MGATHVLRDNSKLSEFLDALGSEMPRLALDCLGGEAGKRLAIALRPGGTLVMHQLQSGQVPPISPSLLMYQQISLYGFNLAQWTNENGKDAYLQMLRTLAELVLAD
;
A
#
# COMPACT_ATOMS: atom_id res chain seq x y z
N MET A 1 -6.41 2.04 -12.36
CA MET A 1 -5.62 1.85 -11.12
C MET A 1 -4.23 2.40 -11.38
N GLY A 2 -3.70 3.28 -10.52
CA GLY A 2 -2.45 4.02 -10.76
C GLY A 2 -1.19 3.39 -10.17
N ALA A 3 -1.16 2.07 -9.97
CA ALA A 3 -0.01 1.35 -9.40
C ALA A 3 0.73 0.53 -10.46
N THR A 4 2.03 0.33 -10.28
CA THR A 4 2.86 -0.52 -11.17
C THR A 4 2.38 -1.96 -11.21
N HIS A 5 1.98 -2.50 -10.06
CA HIS A 5 1.42 -3.84 -9.92
C HIS A 5 0.10 -3.77 -9.18
N VAL A 6 -0.89 -4.57 -9.61
CA VAL A 6 -2.22 -4.61 -9.00
C VAL A 6 -2.56 -6.07 -8.70
N LEU A 7 -2.58 -6.41 -7.40
CA LEU A 7 -3.12 -7.67 -6.93
C LEU A 7 -4.64 -7.53 -6.79
N ARG A 8 -5.39 -8.32 -7.56
CA ARG A 8 -6.85 -8.40 -7.41
C ARG A 8 -7.21 -9.26 -6.20
N ASP A 9 -8.31 -8.93 -5.53
CA ASP A 9 -8.85 -9.75 -4.43
C ASP A 9 -9.47 -11.04 -4.99
N ASN A 10 -8.61 -12.02 -5.24
CA ASN A 10 -8.97 -13.35 -5.69
C ASN A 10 -7.96 -14.38 -5.12
N SER A 11 -8.16 -15.65 -5.44
CA SER A 11 -7.32 -16.76 -4.97
C SER A 11 -5.98 -16.91 -5.71
N LYS A 12 -5.61 -16.00 -6.62
CA LYS A 12 -4.45 -16.13 -7.53
C LYS A 12 -3.19 -15.42 -7.02
N LEU A 13 -2.89 -15.54 -5.72
CA LEU A 13 -1.68 -14.94 -5.16
C LEU A 13 -0.41 -15.53 -5.75
N SER A 14 -0.33 -16.86 -5.92
CA SER A 14 0.87 -17.51 -6.47
C SER A 14 1.19 -16.99 -7.87
N GLU A 15 0.20 -16.93 -8.76
CA GLU A 15 0.35 -16.38 -10.11
C GLU A 15 0.86 -14.93 -10.08
N PHE A 16 0.38 -14.13 -9.13
CA PHE A 16 0.85 -12.76 -8.94
C PHE A 16 2.30 -12.69 -8.47
N LEU A 17 2.71 -13.54 -7.51
CA LEU A 17 4.08 -13.62 -7.03
C LEU A 17 5.04 -14.10 -8.12
N ASP A 18 4.64 -15.08 -8.92
CA ASP A 18 5.41 -15.58 -10.06
C ASP A 18 5.62 -14.47 -11.09
N ALA A 19 4.59 -13.65 -11.34
CA ALA A 19 4.68 -12.50 -12.24
C ALA A 19 5.57 -11.37 -11.69
N LEU A 20 5.69 -11.23 -10.36
CA LEU A 20 6.64 -10.29 -9.74
C LEU A 20 8.08 -10.77 -9.86
N GLY A 21 8.33 -12.07 -9.71
CA GLY A 21 9.68 -12.64 -9.75
C GLY A 21 10.62 -11.96 -8.75
N SER A 22 11.75 -11.42 -9.22
CA SER A 22 12.70 -10.68 -8.39
C SER A 22 12.28 -9.23 -8.09
N GLU A 23 11.27 -8.71 -8.78
CA GLU A 23 10.81 -7.30 -8.70
C GLU A 23 9.78 -7.11 -7.58
N MET A 24 9.98 -7.79 -6.45
CA MET A 24 9.08 -7.71 -5.30
C MET A 24 9.04 -6.28 -4.72
N PRO A 25 7.85 -5.65 -4.59
CA PRO A 25 7.72 -4.24 -4.24
C PRO A 25 8.14 -3.92 -2.81
N ARG A 26 8.69 -2.72 -2.62
CA ARG A 26 9.02 -2.14 -1.29
C ARG A 26 7.81 -1.56 -0.57
N LEU A 27 6.76 -1.24 -1.30
CA LEU A 27 5.57 -0.54 -0.81
C LEU A 27 4.32 -1.19 -1.38
N ALA A 28 3.34 -1.43 -0.54
CA ALA A 28 2.01 -1.86 -0.91
C ALA A 28 0.97 -0.92 -0.30
N LEU A 29 -0.03 -0.52 -1.08
CA LEU A 29 -1.15 0.29 -0.65
C LEU A 29 -2.38 -0.60 -0.49
N ASP A 30 -2.94 -0.65 0.71
CA ASP A 30 -4.13 -1.45 1.04
C ASP A 30 -5.36 -0.57 1.25
N CYS A 31 -6.45 -0.97 0.58
CA CYS A 31 -7.77 -0.37 0.68
C CYS A 31 -8.83 -1.30 1.26
N LEU A 32 -8.54 -2.60 1.36
CA LEU A 32 -9.51 -3.62 1.73
C LEU A 32 -9.32 -4.07 3.17
N GLY A 33 -8.09 -4.29 3.63
CA GLY A 33 -7.82 -4.94 4.91
C GLY A 33 -7.99 -6.46 4.86
N GLY A 34 -8.12 -7.09 6.03
CA GLY A 34 -8.35 -8.53 6.17
C GLY A 34 -7.36 -9.40 5.38
N GLU A 35 -7.84 -10.53 4.86
CA GLU A 35 -6.99 -11.44 4.06
C GLU A 35 -6.43 -10.78 2.80
N ALA A 36 -7.12 -9.80 2.21
CA ALA A 36 -6.61 -9.08 1.04
C ALA A 36 -5.34 -8.28 1.38
N GLY A 37 -5.35 -7.52 2.48
CA GLY A 37 -4.17 -6.81 2.96
C GLY A 37 -3.04 -7.75 3.39
N LYS A 38 -3.36 -8.93 3.94
CA LYS A 38 -2.33 -9.95 4.25
C LYS A 38 -1.65 -10.46 3.00
N ARG A 39 -2.39 -10.70 1.91
CA ARG A 39 -1.79 -11.13 0.64
C ARG A 39 -0.89 -10.05 0.04
N LEU A 40 -1.25 -8.77 0.20
CA LEU A 40 -0.33 -7.66 -0.12
C LEU A 40 0.93 -7.69 0.75
N ALA A 41 0.81 -7.96 2.05
CA ALA A 41 1.98 -8.08 2.93
C ALA A 41 2.93 -9.21 2.51
N ILE A 42 2.39 -10.35 2.05
CA ILE A 42 3.17 -11.48 1.53
C ILE A 42 3.88 -11.12 0.22
N ALA A 43 3.27 -10.27 -0.60
CA ALA A 43 3.84 -9.82 -1.87
C ALA A 43 4.94 -8.76 -1.71
N LEU A 44 5.21 -8.28 -0.49
CA LEU A 44 6.31 -7.37 -0.23
C LEU A 44 7.64 -8.11 -0.18
N ARG A 45 8.69 -7.45 -0.62
CA ARG A 45 10.06 -7.91 -0.34
C ARG A 45 10.41 -7.75 1.16
N PRO A 46 11.48 -8.41 1.64
CA PRO A 46 12.00 -8.16 2.98
C PRO A 46 12.31 -6.66 3.22
N GLY A 47 11.92 -6.17 4.39
CA GLY A 47 11.96 -4.76 4.79
C GLY A 47 10.90 -3.88 4.14
N GLY A 48 9.90 -4.48 3.47
CA GLY A 48 8.83 -3.78 2.78
C GLY A 48 7.82 -3.14 3.73
N THR A 49 7.01 -2.24 3.18
CA THR A 49 6.01 -1.47 3.92
C THR A 49 4.61 -1.67 3.36
N LEU A 50 3.66 -2.04 4.22
CA LEU A 50 2.24 -2.03 3.93
C LEU A 50 1.62 -0.75 4.50
N VAL A 51 0.97 0.05 3.65
CA VAL A 51 0.25 1.25 4.05
C VAL A 51 -1.24 1.05 3.85
N MET A 52 -1.99 1.03 4.94
CA MET A 52 -3.46 0.98 4.94
C MET A 52 -3.98 2.41 4.89
N HIS A 53 -4.63 2.80 3.80
CA HIS A 53 -5.27 4.13 3.71
C HIS A 53 -6.79 4.08 3.82
N GLN A 54 -7.37 2.88 3.65
CA GLN A 54 -8.79 2.59 3.79
C GLN A 54 -8.95 1.13 4.25
N LEU A 55 -10.06 0.84 4.94
CA LEU A 55 -10.37 -0.49 5.46
C LEU A 55 -11.80 -0.85 5.09
N GLN A 56 -12.03 -1.18 3.82
CA GLN A 56 -13.39 -1.49 3.35
C GLN A 56 -13.99 -2.73 4.04
N SER A 57 -13.16 -3.70 4.45
CA SER A 57 -13.60 -4.86 5.23
C SER A 57 -13.87 -4.56 6.71
N GLY A 58 -13.39 -3.42 7.22
CA GLY A 58 -13.37 -3.11 8.66
C GLY A 58 -12.39 -3.96 9.48
N GLN A 59 -11.62 -4.85 8.85
CA GLN A 59 -10.68 -5.75 9.53
C GLN A 59 -9.24 -5.37 9.21
N VAL A 60 -8.39 -5.32 10.24
CA VAL A 60 -6.95 -5.18 10.07
C VAL A 60 -6.40 -6.44 9.39
N PRO A 61 -5.43 -6.33 8.46
CA PRO A 61 -4.77 -7.49 7.88
C PRO A 61 -4.19 -8.43 8.96
N PRO A 62 -4.51 -9.73 8.95
CA PRO A 62 -3.93 -10.67 9.91
C PRO A 62 -2.49 -11.01 9.51
N ILE A 63 -1.54 -10.33 10.12
CA ILE A 63 -0.10 -10.49 9.85
C ILE A 63 0.49 -11.61 10.71
N SER A 64 1.19 -12.56 10.07
CA SER A 64 1.89 -13.61 10.80
C SER A 64 3.18 -13.07 11.46
N PRO A 65 3.62 -13.64 12.60
CA PRO A 65 4.88 -13.27 13.22
C PRO A 65 6.09 -13.39 12.30
N SER A 66 6.07 -14.32 11.34
CA SER A 66 7.16 -14.50 10.37
C SER A 66 7.36 -13.29 9.45
N LEU A 67 6.27 -12.62 9.04
CA LEU A 67 6.34 -11.40 8.23
C LEU A 67 6.98 -10.25 9.01
N LEU A 68 6.73 -10.19 10.32
CA LEU A 68 7.31 -9.17 11.19
C LEU A 68 8.76 -9.50 11.54
N MET A 69 9.02 -10.68 12.10
CA MET A 69 10.32 -11.02 12.70
C MET A 69 11.41 -11.35 11.68
N TYR A 70 11.05 -11.95 10.55
CA TYR A 70 12.03 -12.44 9.57
C TYR A 70 12.00 -11.64 8.27
N GLN A 71 10.81 -11.27 7.79
CA GLN A 71 10.71 -10.40 6.62
C GLN A 71 10.76 -8.92 6.98
N GLN A 72 10.70 -8.54 8.26
CA GLN A 72 10.81 -7.14 8.71
C GLN A 72 9.80 -6.22 8.01
N ILE A 73 8.58 -6.72 7.76
CA ILE A 73 7.51 -5.92 7.18
C ILE A 73 7.04 -4.88 8.19
N SER A 74 6.92 -3.64 7.73
CA SER A 74 6.35 -2.53 8.49
C SER A 74 4.92 -2.25 8.07
N LEU A 75 4.08 -1.86 9.04
CA LEU A 75 2.69 -1.51 8.82
C LEU A 75 2.44 -0.06 9.25
N TYR A 76 1.83 0.72 8.37
CA TYR A 76 1.41 2.09 8.66
C TYR A 76 -0.03 2.32 8.25
N GLY A 77 -0.71 3.19 9.00
CA GLY A 77 -1.94 3.83 8.55
C GLY A 77 -1.60 5.14 7.85
N PHE A 78 -2.32 5.48 6.78
CA PHE A 78 -2.26 6.81 6.17
C PHE A 78 -3.66 7.43 6.15
N ASN A 79 -3.77 8.65 6.67
CA ASN A 79 -5.00 9.43 6.64
C ASN A 79 -4.69 10.84 6.13
N LEU A 80 -5.25 11.19 4.97
CA LEU A 80 -5.00 12.49 4.33
C LEU A 80 -5.45 13.67 5.20
N ALA A 81 -6.54 13.54 5.96
CA ALA A 81 -7.01 14.60 6.84
C ALA A 81 -6.03 14.83 7.99
N GLN A 82 -5.48 13.76 8.56
CA GLN A 82 -4.44 13.84 9.58
C GLN A 82 -3.17 14.46 9.01
N TRP A 83 -2.69 13.98 7.86
CA TRP A 83 -1.51 14.52 7.20
C TRP A 83 -1.68 16.02 6.89
N THR A 84 -2.86 16.45 6.43
CA THR A 84 -3.14 17.86 6.15
C THR A 84 -3.13 18.71 7.43
N ASN A 85 -3.66 18.18 8.54
CA ASN A 85 -3.63 18.86 9.83
C ASN A 85 -2.20 19.02 10.37
N GLU A 86 -1.33 18.02 10.15
CA GLU A 86 0.07 18.02 10.60
C GLU A 86 0.99 18.91 9.74
N ASN A 87 0.71 19.03 8.43
CA ASN A 87 1.60 19.73 7.47
C ASN A 87 1.08 21.12 7.06
N GLY A 88 -0.17 21.45 7.38
CA GLY A 88 -0.78 22.74 7.10
C GLY A 88 -1.26 22.93 5.65
N LYS A 89 -1.89 24.08 5.41
CA LYS A 89 -2.56 24.39 4.13
C LYS A 89 -1.60 24.51 2.96
N ASP A 90 -0.40 25.04 3.19
CA ASP A 90 0.58 25.27 2.12
C ASP A 90 1.08 23.95 1.53
N ALA A 91 1.37 22.95 2.37
CA ALA A 91 1.74 21.62 1.92
C ALA A 91 0.63 20.93 1.11
N TYR A 92 -0.62 21.07 1.57
CA TYR A 92 -1.78 20.54 0.84
C TYR A 92 -1.98 21.20 -0.52
N LEU A 93 -1.88 22.53 -0.60
CA LEU A 93 -1.95 23.26 -1.87
C LEU A 93 -0.80 22.87 -2.80
N GLN A 94 0.39 22.66 -2.28
CA GLN A 94 1.53 22.20 -3.08
C GLN A 94 1.28 20.80 -3.66
N MET A 95 0.77 19.86 -2.85
CA MET A 95 0.36 18.53 -3.34
C MET A 95 -0.67 18.65 -4.48
N LEU A 96 -1.70 19.48 -4.32
CA LEU A 96 -2.71 19.69 -5.37
C LEU A 96 -2.13 20.30 -6.65
N ARG A 97 -1.18 21.23 -6.54
CA ARG A 97 -0.48 21.79 -7.71
C ARG A 97 0.29 20.73 -8.46
N THR A 98 1.06 19.89 -7.75
CA THR A 98 1.80 18.78 -8.37
C THR A 98 0.85 17.80 -9.07
N LEU A 99 -0.32 17.50 -8.50
CA LEU A 99 -1.33 16.68 -9.17
C LEU A 99 -1.88 17.35 -10.44
N ALA A 100 -2.15 18.66 -10.40
CA ALA A 100 -2.62 19.40 -11.57
C ALA A 100 -1.57 19.42 -12.70
N GLU A 101 -0.29 19.59 -12.37
CA GLU A 101 0.82 19.52 -13.33
C GLU A 101 0.90 18.14 -13.99
N LEU A 102 0.74 17.06 -13.23
CA LEU A 102 0.74 15.70 -13.79
C LEU A 102 -0.45 15.45 -14.72
N VAL A 103 -1.63 15.98 -14.41
CA VAL A 103 -2.82 15.84 -15.29
C VAL A 103 -2.67 16.63 -16.59
N LEU A 104 -1.94 17.76 -16.57
CA LEU A 104 -1.69 18.60 -17.74
C LEU A 104 -0.48 18.14 -18.57
N ALA A 105 0.32 17.19 -18.06
CA ALA A 105 1.48 16.65 -18.75
C ALA A 105 1.14 15.54 -19.76
N ASP A 106 -0.12 15.10 -19.79
CA ASP A 106 -0.74 14.22 -20.80
C ASP A 106 -1.55 15.02 -21.82
#